data_AF-A0A239AV72-F1
#
_entry.id   AF-A0A239AV72-F1
#
_cell.length_a   1.000
_cell.length_b   1.000
_cell.length_c   1.000
_cell.angle_alpha   90.00
_cell.angle_beta   90.00
_cell.angle_gamma   90.00
#
_symmetry.space_group_name_H-M   'P 1'
#
loop_
_entity.id
_entity.type
_entity.pdbx_description
1 polymer ?
#
loop_
_entity_poly.entity_id
_entity_poly.type
_entity_poly.pdbx_seq_one_letter_code
_entity_poly.pdbx_strand_id
1 'polypeptide(L)'
;MHGKGGDVETVWWATGTARLLPRVIGDRTSGPLFLAARRPTRPMPAADVDPATGHARRSYRQAERIFAEAGRRLDPDGPPFTLHRLRHAGISHAVEDGHSVAAIRAKSRHASLRSLEIYTNPGADSIRAMTDALDATARRRRRPA
;
A
#
# COMPACT_ATOMS: atom_id res chain seq x y z
N MET A 1 -12.15 -2.40 7.67
CA MET A 1 -12.02 -0.93 7.57
C MET A 1 -13.24 -0.40 6.83
N HIS A 2 -13.63 0.86 7.01
CA HIS A 2 -14.73 1.42 6.21
C HIS A 2 -14.19 2.04 4.92
N GLY A 3 -14.74 1.58 3.80
CA GLY A 3 -14.51 2.11 2.46
C GLY A 3 -15.24 3.43 2.23
N LYS A 4 -15.06 3.98 1.03
CA LYS A 4 -15.83 5.14 0.61
C LYS A 4 -17.30 4.72 0.48
N GLY A 5 -18.18 5.32 1.27
CA GLY A 5 -19.60 4.95 1.35
C GLY A 5 -20.00 4.20 2.62
N GLY A 6 -19.04 3.87 3.49
CA GLY A 6 -19.31 3.19 4.78
C GLY A 6 -19.18 1.67 4.74
N ASP A 7 -19.05 1.09 3.55
CA ASP A 7 -18.92 -0.37 3.36
C ASP A 7 -17.73 -0.95 4.11
N VAL A 8 -17.92 -2.11 4.73
CA VAL A 8 -16.82 -2.83 5.39
C VAL A 8 -15.96 -3.49 4.34
N GLU A 9 -14.70 -3.08 4.29
CA GLU A 9 -13.69 -3.63 3.39
C GLU A 9 -12.59 -4.35 4.16
N THR A 10 -12.10 -5.44 3.57
CA THR A 10 -10.97 -6.24 4.07
C THR A 10 -9.65 -5.75 3.47
N VAL A 11 -8.63 -5.55 4.32
CA VAL A 11 -7.25 -5.29 3.89
C VAL A 11 -6.41 -6.52 4.09
N TRP A 12 -5.71 -6.93 3.03
CA TRP A 12 -4.68 -7.96 3.11
C TRP A 12 -3.30 -7.33 3.25
N TRP A 13 -2.60 -7.68 4.32
CA TRP A 13 -1.26 -7.18 4.64
C TRP A 13 -0.21 -8.23 4.27
N ALA A 14 0.91 -7.79 3.69
CA ALA A 14 2.06 -8.69 3.54
C ALA A 14 2.59 -9.07 4.93
N THR A 15 3.20 -10.25 5.05
CA THR A 15 3.74 -10.77 6.32
C THR A 15 4.66 -9.76 7.01
N GLY A 16 5.53 -9.09 6.26
CA GLY A 16 6.43 -8.07 6.79
C GLY A 16 5.68 -6.90 7.44
N THR A 17 4.63 -6.40 6.80
CA THR A 17 3.81 -5.30 7.34
C THR A 17 2.97 -5.77 8.53
N ALA A 18 2.40 -6.98 8.47
CA ALA A 18 1.64 -7.56 9.57
C ALA A 18 2.47 -7.68 10.86
N ARG A 19 3.76 -8.05 10.74
CA ARG A 19 4.71 -8.11 11.87
C ARG A 19 4.99 -6.75 12.52
N LEU A 20 4.78 -5.64 11.80
CA LEU A 20 4.96 -4.29 12.35
C LEU A 20 3.71 -3.79 13.07
N LEU A 21 2.52 -4.36 12.81
CA LEU A 21 1.27 -3.90 13.39
C LEU A 21 1.29 -3.89 14.93
N PRO A 22 1.76 -4.94 15.64
CA PRO A 22 1.80 -4.92 17.11
C PRO A 22 2.59 -3.75 17.69
N ARG A 23 3.64 -3.29 17.01
CA ARG A 23 4.45 -2.12 17.45
C ARG A 23 3.69 -0.80 17.34
N VAL A 24 2.69 -0.73 16.47
CA VAL A 24 1.88 0.46 16.23
C VAL A 24 0.60 0.45 17.07
N ILE A 25 -0.02 -0.72 17.23
CA ILE A 25 -1.30 -0.85 17.92
C ILE A 25 -1.17 -1.16 19.41
N GLY A 26 -0.07 -1.78 19.85
CA GLY A 26 0.06 -2.29 21.21
C GLY A 26 -1.04 -3.31 21.50
N ASP A 27 -1.71 -3.19 22.63
CA ASP A 27 -2.82 -4.06 23.03
C ASP A 27 -4.19 -3.58 22.49
N ARG A 28 -4.21 -2.53 21.64
CA ARG A 28 -5.47 -1.97 21.12
C ARG A 28 -6.13 -2.94 20.14
N THR A 29 -7.38 -3.28 20.43
CA THR A 29 -8.24 -4.13 19.58
C THR A 29 -9.27 -3.34 18.78
N SER A 30 -9.40 -2.03 19.03
CA SER A 30 -10.37 -1.15 18.38
C SER A 30 -9.80 0.25 18.13
N GLY A 31 -10.57 1.08 17.41
CA GLY A 31 -10.20 2.47 17.11
C GLY A 31 -9.26 2.63 15.91
N PRO A 32 -8.79 3.86 15.65
CA PRO A 32 -7.93 4.13 14.49
C PRO A 32 -6.56 3.46 14.60
N LEU A 33 -6.09 2.87 13.50
CA LEU A 33 -4.80 2.14 13.48
C LEU A 33 -3.62 3.06 13.85
N PHE A 34 -3.57 4.26 13.26
CA PHE A 34 -2.56 5.29 13.54
C PHE A 34 -3.15 6.45 14.33
N LEU A 35 -2.61 6.71 15.52
CA LEU A 35 -3.04 7.80 16.39
C LEU A 35 -2.16 9.04 16.25
N ALA A 36 -2.74 10.22 16.40
CA ALA A 36 -1.99 11.46 16.58
C ALA A 36 -1.28 11.45 17.95
N ALA A 37 -0.15 12.15 18.05
CA ALA A 37 0.61 12.21 19.31
C ALA A 37 -0.05 13.11 20.38
N ARG A 38 -1.01 13.93 19.98
CA ARG A 38 -1.73 14.86 20.86
C ARG A 38 -3.22 14.60 20.74
N ARG A 39 -3.96 14.79 21.84
CA ARG A 39 -5.42 14.75 21.85
C ARG A 39 -6.00 15.88 20.98
N PRO A 40 -7.14 15.66 20.32
CA PRO A 40 -7.78 16.70 19.53
C PRO A 40 -8.25 17.84 20.45
N THR A 41 -8.10 19.08 20.00
CA THR A 41 -8.59 20.28 20.70
C THR A 41 -9.98 20.71 20.22
N ARG A 42 -10.49 20.06 19.18
CA ARG A 42 -11.83 20.27 18.60
C ARG A 42 -12.59 18.94 18.58
N PRO A 43 -13.93 18.96 18.64
CA PRO A 43 -14.72 17.75 18.48
C PRO A 43 -14.37 17.01 17.18
N MET A 44 -14.28 15.69 17.27
CA MET A 44 -13.97 14.78 16.16
C MET A 44 -15.06 13.70 16.08
N PRO A 45 -15.32 13.13 14.89
CA PRO A 45 -16.20 11.97 14.77
C PRO A 45 -15.73 10.83 15.68
N ALA A 46 -16.65 10.15 16.35
CA ALA A 46 -16.32 9.06 17.27
C ALA A 46 -15.49 7.96 16.60
N ALA A 47 -15.74 7.67 15.31
CA ALA A 47 -14.99 6.70 14.52
C ALA A 47 -13.51 7.09 14.31
N ASP A 48 -13.17 8.37 14.42
CA ASP A 48 -11.80 8.90 14.29
C ASP A 48 -11.13 9.11 15.66
N VAL A 49 -11.75 8.70 16.77
CA VAL A 49 -11.15 8.82 18.11
C VAL A 49 -10.97 7.43 18.70
N ASP A 50 -9.78 7.17 19.25
CA ASP A 50 -9.54 5.97 20.02
C ASP A 50 -10.24 6.05 21.39
N PRO A 51 -11.18 5.14 21.70
CA PRO A 51 -11.97 5.23 22.93
C PRO A 51 -11.13 5.02 24.19
N ALA A 52 -10.02 4.29 24.10
CA ALA A 52 -9.16 4.00 25.25
C ALA A 52 -8.28 5.20 25.64
N THR A 53 -7.69 5.89 24.65
CA THR A 53 -6.70 6.94 24.93
C THR A 53 -7.22 8.37 24.68
N GLY A 54 -8.34 8.52 23.97
CA GLY A 54 -8.90 9.80 23.53
C GLY A 54 -8.08 10.47 22.42
N HIS A 55 -7.10 9.79 21.84
CA HIS A 55 -6.33 10.33 20.72
C HIS A 55 -7.09 10.18 19.42
N ALA A 56 -7.04 11.22 18.59
CA ALA A 56 -7.62 11.17 17.26
C ALA A 56 -6.75 10.35 16.30
N ARG A 57 -7.37 9.86 15.23
CA ARG A 57 -6.72 9.32 14.05
C ARG A 57 -5.72 10.34 13.51
N ARG A 58 -4.55 9.85 13.10
CA ARG A 58 -3.55 10.68 12.43
C ARG A 58 -4.10 11.22 11.10
N SER A 59 -3.99 12.54 10.91
CA SER A 59 -4.42 13.16 9.66
C SER A 59 -3.53 12.75 8.49
N TYR A 60 -4.09 12.75 7.27
CA TYR A 60 -3.31 12.47 6.06
C TYR A 60 -2.11 13.40 5.91
N ARG A 61 -2.27 14.70 6.18
CA ARG A 61 -1.17 15.69 6.16
C ARG A 61 -0.05 15.32 7.15
N GLN A 62 -0.39 14.86 8.36
CA GLN A 62 0.61 14.42 9.32
C GLN A 62 1.29 13.11 8.88
N ALA A 63 0.53 12.17 8.32
CA ALA A 63 1.09 10.93 7.76
C ALA A 63 2.07 11.21 6.62
N GLU A 64 1.71 12.09 5.68
CA GLU A 64 2.58 12.55 4.60
C GLU A 64 3.85 13.21 5.13
N ARG A 65 3.73 14.11 6.10
CA ARG A 65 4.91 14.77 6.70
C ARG A 65 5.87 13.75 7.30
N ILE A 66 5.37 12.78 8.06
CA ILE A 66 6.19 11.75 8.71
C ILE A 66 6.84 10.85 7.66
N PHE A 67 6.10 10.45 6.62
CA PHE A 67 6.63 9.61 5.55
C PHE A 67 7.72 10.35 4.75
N ALA A 68 7.49 11.61 4.41
CA ALA A 68 8.48 12.45 3.72
C ALA A 68 9.75 12.65 4.57
N GLU A 69 9.60 12.84 5.88
CA GLU A 69 10.72 12.99 6.80
C GLU A 69 11.53 11.69 6.94
N ALA A 70 10.87 10.54 7.04
CA ALA A 70 11.54 9.24 7.04
C ALA A 70 12.26 8.98 5.71
N GLY A 71 11.62 9.30 4.59
CA GLY A 71 12.20 9.19 3.25
C GLY A 71 13.49 10.00 3.09
N ARG A 72 13.49 11.28 3.47
CA ARG A 72 14.69 12.13 3.43
C ARG A 72 15.87 11.60 4.25
N ARG A 73 15.61 10.84 5.32
CA ARG A 73 16.68 10.21 6.11
C ARG A 73 17.25 8.97 5.43
N LEU A 74 16.43 8.27 4.65
CA LEU A 74 16.83 7.05 3.93
C LEU A 74 17.50 7.37 2.60
N ASP A 75 17.04 8.40 1.92
CA ASP A 75 17.50 8.83 0.61
C ASP A 75 17.45 10.38 0.54
N PRO A 76 18.52 11.05 1.02
CA PRO A 76 18.56 12.51 1.13
C PRO A 76 18.55 13.23 -0.22
N ASP A 77 19.21 12.64 -1.22
CA ASP A 77 19.38 13.23 -2.56
C ASP A 77 18.29 12.76 -3.54
N GLY A 78 17.48 11.79 -3.12
CA GLY A 78 16.40 11.24 -3.91
C GLY A 78 15.15 12.11 -4.00
N PRO A 79 14.25 11.75 -4.94
CA PRO A 79 13.00 12.46 -5.11
C PRO A 79 12.06 12.28 -3.90
N PRO A 80 11.19 13.26 -3.59
CA PRO A 80 10.38 13.22 -2.37
C PRO A 80 9.54 11.96 -2.20
N PHE A 81 9.54 11.44 -0.97
CA PHE A 81 8.69 10.33 -0.55
C PHE A 81 7.29 10.86 -0.28
N THR A 82 6.31 10.40 -1.06
CA THR A 82 4.89 10.77 -0.89
C THR A 82 4.02 9.52 -0.83
N LEU A 83 2.86 9.60 -0.16
CA LEU A 83 1.91 8.47 -0.11
C LEU A 83 1.41 8.08 -1.50
N HIS A 84 1.28 9.07 -2.40
CA HIS A 84 0.94 8.83 -3.80
C HIS A 84 2.03 8.00 -4.50
N ARG A 85 3.31 8.36 -4.36
CA ARG A 85 4.42 7.60 -4.96
C ARG A 85 4.58 6.22 -4.33
N LEU A 86 4.34 6.07 -3.03
CA LEU A 86 4.32 4.76 -2.38
C LEU A 86 3.24 3.85 -3.00
N ARG A 87 2.04 4.37 -3.21
CA ARG A 87 0.97 3.63 -3.89
C ARG A 87 1.32 3.32 -5.34
N HIS A 88 1.89 4.29 -6.06
CA HIS A 88 2.33 4.10 -7.45
C HIS A 88 3.36 2.98 -7.56
N ALA A 89 4.41 3.00 -6.73
CA ALA A 89 5.46 1.98 -6.73
C ALA A 89 4.87 0.58 -6.48
N GLY A 90 3.93 0.44 -5.54
CA GLY A 90 3.26 -0.84 -5.29
C GLY A 90 2.45 -1.36 -6.47
N ILE A 91 1.83 -0.46 -7.26
CA ILE A 91 1.10 -0.85 -8.48
C ILE A 91 2.08 -1.20 -9.60
N SER A 92 3.11 -0.37 -9.81
CA SER A 92 4.16 -0.61 -10.83
C SER A 92 4.86 -1.94 -10.61
N HIS A 93 5.28 -2.25 -9.39
CA HIS A 93 5.89 -3.56 -9.09
C HIS A 93 4.93 -4.71 -9.34
N ALA A 94 3.64 -4.57 -9.01
CA ALA A 94 2.68 -5.62 -9.32
C ALA A 94 2.54 -5.86 -10.84
N VAL A 95 2.62 -4.80 -11.65
CA VAL A 95 2.66 -4.90 -13.12
C VAL A 95 3.96 -5.56 -13.60
N GLU A 96 5.11 -5.14 -13.07
CA GLU A 96 6.42 -5.71 -13.40
C GLU A 96 6.50 -7.21 -13.06
N ASP A 97 5.91 -7.61 -11.94
CA ASP A 97 5.78 -9.01 -11.47
C ASP A 97 4.77 -9.82 -12.31
N GLY A 98 4.12 -9.22 -13.31
CA GLY A 98 3.21 -9.89 -14.25
C GLY A 98 1.82 -10.19 -13.68
N HIS A 99 1.39 -9.52 -12.61
CA HIS A 99 0.03 -9.70 -12.09
C HIS A 99 -1.02 -9.17 -13.09
N SER A 100 -2.18 -9.84 -13.14
CA SER A 100 -3.26 -9.40 -14.03
C SER A 100 -3.80 -8.03 -13.63
N VAL A 101 -4.17 -7.22 -14.62
CA VAL A 101 -4.75 -5.88 -14.41
C VAL A 101 -6.01 -5.96 -13.52
N ALA A 102 -6.80 -7.03 -13.64
CA ALA A 102 -7.97 -7.26 -12.78
C ALA A 102 -7.59 -7.45 -11.29
N ALA A 103 -6.55 -8.24 -11.00
CA ALA A 103 -6.05 -8.44 -9.65
C ALA A 103 -5.45 -7.13 -9.08
N ILE A 104 -4.69 -6.40 -9.90
CA ILE A 104 -4.13 -5.10 -9.53
C ILE A 104 -5.24 -4.09 -9.23
N ARG A 105 -6.30 -4.04 -10.04
CA ARG A 105 -7.49 -3.21 -9.79
C ARG A 105 -8.15 -3.54 -8.46
N ALA A 106 -8.38 -4.83 -8.20
CA ALA A 106 -9.00 -5.27 -6.95
C ALA A 106 -8.13 -4.89 -5.73
N LYS A 107 -6.82 -5.15 -5.80
CA LYS A 107 -5.88 -4.84 -4.71
C LYS A 107 -5.74 -3.34 -4.46
N SER A 108 -5.62 -2.56 -5.53
CA SER A 108 -5.46 -1.12 -5.44
C SER A 108 -6.78 -0.41 -5.11
N ARG A 109 -7.94 -0.99 -5.46
CA ARG A 109 -9.28 -0.39 -5.35
C ARG A 109 -9.49 0.79 -6.29
N HIS A 110 -8.98 0.66 -7.52
CA HIS A 110 -9.28 1.62 -8.58
C HIS A 110 -10.70 1.37 -9.12
N ALA A 111 -11.52 2.44 -9.14
CA ALA A 111 -12.90 2.37 -9.61
C ALA A 111 -12.99 1.95 -11.09
N SER A 112 -12.02 2.37 -11.92
CA SER A 112 -11.96 2.07 -13.35
C SER A 112 -10.59 1.57 -13.79
N LEU A 113 -10.56 0.76 -14.85
CA LEU A 113 -9.31 0.34 -15.52
C LEU A 113 -8.60 1.51 -16.18
N ARG A 114 -9.34 2.50 -16.67
CA ARG A 114 -8.77 3.75 -17.20
C ARG A 114 -7.86 4.45 -16.19
N SER A 115 -8.23 4.43 -14.91
CA SER A 115 -7.38 4.98 -13.85
C SER A 115 -6.14 4.13 -13.55
N LEU A 116 -6.01 2.95 -14.15
CA LEU A 116 -4.82 2.10 -14.10
C LEU A 116 -3.93 2.23 -15.35
N GLU A 117 -4.41 2.81 -16.46
CA GLU A 117 -3.63 2.91 -17.72
C GLU A 117 -2.27 3.60 -17.55
N ILE A 118 -2.17 4.52 -16.59
CA ILE A 118 -0.92 5.21 -16.22
C ILE A 118 0.15 4.21 -15.71
N TYR A 119 -0.27 3.04 -15.22
CA TYR A 119 0.60 2.05 -14.59
C TYR A 119 0.80 0.78 -15.42
N THR A 120 0.08 0.60 -16.54
CA THR A 120 0.03 -0.67 -17.29
C THR A 120 1.12 -0.81 -18.36
N ASN A 121 2.18 -0.01 -18.33
CA ASN A 121 3.28 -0.15 -19.29
C ASN A 121 4.45 -0.90 -18.63
N PRO A 122 4.49 -2.25 -18.69
CA PRO A 122 5.59 -3.03 -18.15
C PRO A 122 6.91 -2.68 -18.85
N GLY A 123 8.02 -2.72 -18.10
CA GLY A 123 9.35 -2.56 -18.68
C GLY A 123 9.71 -3.69 -19.65
N ALA A 124 10.70 -3.43 -20.52
CA ALA A 124 11.14 -4.39 -21.54
C ALA A 124 11.54 -5.76 -20.95
N ASP A 125 12.16 -5.78 -19.77
CA ASP A 125 12.57 -7.02 -19.09
C ASP A 125 11.37 -7.86 -18.62
N SER A 126 10.29 -7.20 -18.16
CA SER A 126 9.04 -7.88 -17.77
C SER A 126 8.34 -8.47 -18.99
N ILE A 127 8.31 -7.73 -20.11
CA ILE A 127 7.79 -8.24 -21.39
C ILE A 127 8.61 -9.44 -21.85
N ARG A 128 9.95 -9.37 -21.80
CA ARG A 128 10.85 -10.47 -22.15
C ARG A 128 10.59 -11.72 -21.29
N ALA A 129 10.51 -11.56 -19.97
CA ALA A 129 10.23 -12.67 -19.06
C ALA A 129 8.86 -13.30 -19.32
N MET A 130 7.83 -12.49 -19.63
CA MET A 130 6.51 -12.98 -20.02
C MET A 130 6.58 -13.74 -21.35
N THR A 131 7.29 -13.24 -22.35
CA THR A 131 7.50 -13.93 -23.63
C THR A 131 8.20 -15.28 -23.42
N ASP A 132 9.27 -15.32 -22.62
CA ASP A 132 10.00 -16.55 -22.30
C ASP A 132 9.09 -17.57 -21.56
N ALA A 133 8.19 -17.11 -20.71
CA ALA A 133 7.24 -17.97 -19.99
C ALA A 133 6.12 -18.54 -20.90
N LEU A 134 5.70 -17.77 -21.90
CA LEU A 134 4.68 -18.17 -22.88
C LEU A 134 5.26 -19.03 -24.02
N ASP A 135 6.58 -19.04 -24.21
CA ASP A 135 7.23 -19.85 -25.22
C ASP A 135 7.11 -21.36 -24.91
N ALA A 136 6.12 -22.00 -25.55
CA ALA A 136 5.89 -23.44 -25.46
C ALA A 136 7.06 -24.28 -26.02
N THR A 137 7.94 -23.66 -26.82
CA THR A 137 9.13 -24.31 -27.40
C THR A 137 10.39 -24.12 -26.54
N ALA A 138 10.30 -23.33 -25.47
CA ALA A 138 11.40 -23.11 -24.55
C ALA A 138 11.83 -24.45 -23.93
N ARG A 139 13.11 -24.80 -24.13
CA ARG A 139 13.72 -26.00 -23.54
C ARG A 139 13.74 -25.85 -22.01
N ARG A 140 12.70 -26.33 -21.32
CA ARG A 140 12.69 -26.43 -19.85
C ARG A 140 13.87 -27.30 -19.42
N ARG A 141 14.93 -26.69 -18.88
CA ARG A 141 16.02 -27.43 -18.25
C ARG A 141 15.41 -28.23 -17.09
N ARG A 142 15.38 -29.56 -17.23
CA ARG A 142 15.07 -30.48 -16.13
C ARG A 142 16.04 -30.16 -14.99
N ARG A 143 15.50 -29.80 -13.82
CA ARG A 143 16.27 -29.74 -12.57
C ARG A 143 16.76 -31.17 -12.27
N PRO A 144 18.07 -31.40 -12.07
CA PRO A 144 18.54 -32.69 -11.58
C PRO A 144 18.02 -32.91 -10.14
N ALA A 145 17.74 -34.18 -9.83
CA ALA A 145 17.20 -34.65 -8.56
C ALA A 145 18.18 -34.46 -7.39
#